data_AF-A0ABD2MC60-F1
#
_entry.id   AF-A0ABD2MC60-F1
#
_cell.length_a   1.000
_cell.length_b   1.000
_cell.length_c   1.000
_cell.angle_alpha   90.00
_cell.angle_beta   90.00
_cell.angle_gamma   90.00
#
_symmetry.space_group_name_H-M   'P 1'
#
loop_
_entity.id
_entity.type
_entity.pdbx_description
1 polymer ?
#
loop_
_entity_poly.entity_id
_entity_poly.type
_entity_poly.pdbx_seq_one_letter_code
_entity_poly.pdbx_strand_id
1 'polypeptide(L)' 'MSDNPNKADKQMEKQIFISGDGGLCVFNLLPPRQLGLQFALISDRFDFYVDEHFKTRRRTLGFIRIWRKIG' A
#
# COMPACT_ATOMS: atom_id res chain seq x y z
N MET A 1 26.11 30.00 18.35
CA MET A 1 25.63 29.25 17.18
C MET A 1 24.65 28.21 17.70
N SER A 2 23.39 28.24 17.26
CA SER A 2 22.32 27.37 17.75
C SER A 2 22.19 26.20 16.78
N ASP A 3 22.45 24.99 17.27
CA ASP A 3 22.08 23.75 16.60
C ASP A 3 20.55 23.70 16.47
N ASN A 4 20.05 24.07 15.30
CA ASN A 4 18.67 23.82 14.94
C ASN A 4 18.63 22.47 14.21
N PRO A 5 18.05 21.40 14.80
CA PRO A 5 17.93 20.13 14.10
C PRO A 5 17.06 20.33 12.86
N ASN A 6 17.63 19.92 11.75
CA ASN A 6 17.12 20.11 10.40
C ASN A 6 15.69 19.58 10.32
N LYS A 7 14.74 20.44 9.93
CA LYS A 7 13.31 20.11 9.80
C LYS A 7 13.03 19.03 8.74
N ALA A 8 14.06 18.55 8.04
CA ALA A 8 14.03 17.45 7.08
C ALA A 8 13.66 16.11 7.73
N ASP A 9 14.09 15.85 8.97
CA ASP A 9 13.81 14.56 9.64
C ASP A 9 12.33 14.39 10.02
N LYS A 10 11.62 15.51 10.26
CA LYS A 10 10.19 15.51 10.60
C LYS A 10 9.26 15.34 9.38
N GLN A 11 9.77 15.47 8.16
CA GLN A 11 8.94 15.35 6.95
C GLN A 11 8.84 13.91 6.43
N MET A 12 9.80 13.04 6.74
CA MET A 12 9.73 11.63 6.34
C MET A 12 8.77 10.80 7.22
N GLU A 13 8.46 11.26 8.43
CA GLU A 13 7.59 10.56 9.39
C GLU A 13 6.08 10.71 9.15
N LYS A 14 5.66 11.53 8.18
CA LYS A 14 4.25 11.55 7.72
C LYS A 14 3.94 10.45 6.69
N GLN A 15 4.85 9.50 6.50
CA GLN A 15 4.54 8.23 5.85
C GLN A 15 3.56 7.49 6.75
N ILE A 16 2.28 7.53 6.41
CA ILE A 16 1.16 6.84 7.06
C ILE A 16 1.66 5.55 7.69
N PHE A 17 1.89 5.56 9.01
CA PHE A 17 2.54 4.45 9.70
C PHE A 17 1.48 3.41 9.96
N ILE A 18 1.27 2.58 8.95
CA ILE A 18 0.36 1.47 9.03
C ILE A 18 1.05 0.37 9.85
N SER A 19 0.70 0.28 11.14
CA SER A 19 1.17 -0.79 12.03
C SER A 19 0.73 -2.16 11.49
N GLY A 20 1.65 -3.12 11.49
CA GLY A 20 1.57 -4.40 10.77
C GLY A 20 0.32 -5.25 11.05
N ASP A 21 -0.37 -5.04 12.18
CA ASP A 21 -1.62 -5.77 12.49
C ASP A 21 -2.89 -4.97 12.16
N GLY A 22 -2.92 -3.67 12.46
CA GLY A 22 -4.10 -2.81 12.23
C GLY A 22 -4.30 -2.46 10.76
N GLY A 23 -3.19 -2.34 10.03
CA GLY A 23 -3.16 -2.02 8.61
C GLY A 23 -3.74 -3.04 7.67
N LEU A 24 -3.54 -4.31 7.99
CA LEU A 24 -4.07 -5.41 7.19
C LEU A 24 -5.56 -5.64 7.48
N CYS A 25 -6.08 -5.15 8.60
CA CYS A 25 -7.50 -5.27 8.93
C CYS A 25 -8.38 -4.47 7.97
N VAL A 26 -7.98 -3.25 7.59
CA VAL A 26 -8.72 -2.44 6.59
C VAL A 26 -8.72 -3.10 5.21
N PHE A 27 -7.72 -3.91 4.88
CA PHE A 27 -7.70 -4.65 3.62
C PHE A 27 -8.80 -5.71 3.55
N ASN A 28 -9.26 -6.28 4.67
CA ASN A 28 -10.38 -7.22 4.66
C ASN A 28 -11.70 -6.58 4.18
N LEU A 29 -11.84 -5.25 4.29
CA LEU A 29 -13.03 -4.51 3.87
C LEU A 29 -13.02 -4.18 2.38
N LEU A 30 -11.86 -4.25 1.73
CA LEU A 30 -11.68 -3.85 0.35
C LEU A 30 -11.69 -5.06 -0.59
N PRO A 31 -12.27 -4.93 -1.80
CA PRO A 31 -12.21 -5.99 -2.78
C PRO A 31 -10.76 -6.22 -3.26
N PRO A 32 -10.35 -7.48 -3.54
CA PRO A 32 -8.98 -7.81 -3.92
C PRO A 32 -8.46 -6.99 -5.11
N ARG A 33 -9.31 -6.75 -6.11
CA ARG A 33 -8.94 -5.91 -7.27
C ARG A 33 -8.52 -4.51 -6.84
N GLN A 34 -9.21 -3.91 -5.88
CA GLN A 34 -8.93 -2.54 -5.44
C GLN A 34 -7.61 -2.48 -4.66
N LEU A 35 -7.34 -3.49 -3.83
CA LEU A 35 -6.06 -3.61 -3.14
C LEU A 35 -4.88 -3.76 -4.10
N GLY A 36 -4.95 -4.72 -5.03
CA GLY A 36 -3.83 -5.00 -5.94
C GLY A 36 -3.63 -4.01 -7.08
N LEU A 37 -4.68 -3.28 -7.49
CA LEU A 37 -4.56 -2.31 -8.59
C LEU A 37 -4.47 -0.87 -8.12
N GLN A 38 -5.12 -0.51 -7.00
CA GLN A 38 -5.05 0.86 -6.50
C GLN A 38 -4.02 0.96 -5.40
N PHE A 39 -4.12 0.17 -4.33
CA PHE A 39 -3.25 0.34 -3.16
C PHE A 39 -1.80 -0.07 -3.41
N ALA A 40 -1.57 -1.23 -4.05
CA ALA A 40 -0.21 -1.69 -4.35
C ALA A 40 0.58 -0.68 -5.19
N LEU A 41 -0.09 0.08 -6.06
CA LEU A 41 0.55 1.08 -6.91
C LEU A 41 0.80 2.43 -6.23
N ILE A 42 0.32 2.65 -5.01
CA ILE A 42 0.51 3.92 -4.29
C ILE A 42 1.95 4.06 -3.81
N SER A 43 2.57 2.97 -3.33
CA SER A 43 3.99 2.95 -2.99
C SER A 43 4.51 1.52 -2.84
N ASP A 44 5.83 1.37 -2.92
CA ASP A 44 6.53 0.10 -2.69
C ASP A 44 6.20 -0.52 -1.32
N ARG A 45 5.93 0.32 -0.30
CA ARG A 45 5.53 -0.16 1.03
C ARG A 45 4.12 -0.75 1.02
N PHE A 46 3.19 -0.15 0.27
CA PHE A 46 1.85 -0.70 0.10
C PHE A 46 1.85 -1.97 -0.74
N ASP A 47 2.71 -2.05 -1.77
CA ASP A 47 2.90 -3.27 -2.55
C ASP A 47 3.28 -4.45 -1.64
N PHE A 48 4.26 -4.27 -0.77
CA PHE A 48 4.67 -5.28 0.21
C PHE A 48 3.51 -5.74 1.11
N TYR A 49 2.75 -4.81 1.70
CA TYR A 49 1.63 -5.17 2.56
C TYR A 49 0.48 -5.86 1.81
N VAL A 50 0.21 -5.44 0.57
CA VAL A 50 -0.81 -6.08 -0.26
C VAL A 50 -0.39 -7.49 -0.64
N ASP A 51 0.88 -7.70 -1.01
CA ASP A 51 1.41 -9.04 -1.31
C ASP A 51 1.35 -9.98 -0.09
N GLU A 52 1.79 -9.51 1.09
CA GLU A 52 1.70 -10.27 2.34
C GLU A 52 0.25 -10.60 2.70
N HIS A 53 -0.67 -9.66 2.53
CA HIS A 53 -2.10 -9.87 2.77
C HIS A 53 -2.67 -10.98 1.88
N PHE A 54 -2.33 -10.96 0.59
CA PHE A 54 -2.81 -11.93 -0.38
C PHE A 54 -2.27 -13.32 -0.09
N LYS A 55 -0.98 -13.43 0.27
CA LYS A 55 -0.35 -14.69 0.67
C LYS A 55 -0.99 -15.26 1.94
N THR A 56 -1.15 -14.44 2.97
CA THR A 56 -1.69 -14.87 4.28
C THR A 56 -3.15 -15.29 4.18
N ARG A 57 -3.96 -14.58 3.38
CA ARG A 57 -5.39 -14.88 3.20
C ARG A 57 -5.68 -15.82 2.02
N ARG A 58 -4.64 -16.28 1.31
CA ARG A 58 -4.77 -17.06 0.05
C ARG A 58 -5.76 -16.43 -0.93
N ARG A 59 -5.72 -15.10 -1.06
CA ARG A 59 -6.60 -14.32 -1.94
C ARG A 59 -6.00 -14.24 -3.34
N THR A 60 -6.86 -14.13 -4.34
CA THR A 60 -6.47 -13.83 -5.73
C THR A 60 -7.16 -12.54 -6.18
N LEU A 61 -6.59 -11.86 -7.18
CA LEU A 61 -7.17 -10.64 -7.75
C LEU A 61 -8.51 -10.91 -8.48
N GLY A 62 -8.78 -12.18 -8.81
CA GLY A 62 -9.92 -12.56 -9.64
C GLY A 62 -9.78 -12.09 -11.09
N PHE A 63 -10.90 -11.90 -11.77
CA PHE A 63 -10.91 -11.46 -13.16
C PHE A 63 -10.63 -9.95 -13.28
N ILE A 64 -9.59 -9.61 -14.03
CA ILE A 64 -9.26 -8.24 -14.44
C ILE A 64 -9.35 -8.16 -15.96
N ARG A 65 -10.18 -7.24 -16.48
CA ARG A 65 -10.21 -6.93 -17.92
C ARG A 65 -9.22 -5.82 -18.20
N ILE A 66 -8.16 -6.14 -18.95
CA ILE A 66 -7.16 -5.16 -19.40
C ILE A 66 -7.54 -4.74 -20.81
N TRP A 67 -7.91 -3.47 -20.97
CA TRP A 67 -8.17 -2.87 -22.28
C TRP A 67 -6.91 -2.14 -22.74
N ARG A 68 -6.28 -2.61 -23.82
CA ARG A 68 -5.25 -1.83 -24.50
C ARG A 68 -5.92 -0.98 -25.57
N LYS A 69 -5.58 0.30 -25.61
CA LYS A 69 -5.93 1.14 -26.76
C LYS A 69 -5.13 0.63 -27.95
N ILE A 70 -5.82 0.13 -28.97
CA ILE A 70 -5.24 -0.17 -30.28
C ILE A 70 -5.33 1.14 -31.08
N GLY A 71 -4.17 1.64 -31.50
CA GLY A 71 -4.03 2.77 -32.41
C GLY A 71 -3.73 2.29 -33.81
#